data_AF-A0A2E8GDK4-F1
#
_entry.id   AF-A0A2E8GDK4-F1
#
_cell.length_a   1.000
_cell.length_b   1.000
_cell.length_c   1.000
_cell.angle_alpha   90.00
_cell.angle_beta   90.00
_cell.angle_gamma   90.00
#
_symmetry.space_group_name_H-M   'P 1'
#
loop_
_entity.id
_entity.type
_entity.pdbx_description
1 polymer ?
#
loop_
_entity_poly.entity_id
_entity_poly.type
_entity_poly.pdbx_seq_one_letter_code
_entity_poly.pdbx_strand_id
1 'polypeptide(L)'
;MPFKDPLALLKFRCTGCGNCCKGTAVYITPDDVHRIADGTGKTPREFIRFFYDKFLTIAKRDTFAVRFGKRRAVMGLKWKVGKCMFLGKDNMCLIYDHRPVTCRQHPFNVTLSDTGAVERLSLSRIVPCLYEMDGKVSKRHLGSLLHWNDKQTVTYEKTVKAWNKTDSKRQTRNAFLSFIGVLPSLNQSRGANAPRNTSSRKSVALPSVLTNGSGDFG
;
A
#
# COMPACT_ATOMS: atom_id res chain seq x y z
N MET A 1 2.75 -9.83 29.21
CA MET A 1 2.02 -9.39 30.42
C MET A 1 1.23 -8.14 30.07
N PRO A 2 -0.04 -7.98 30.51
CA PRO A 2 -0.71 -6.70 30.36
C PRO A 2 -0.01 -5.66 31.25
N PHE A 3 0.25 -4.46 30.70
CA PHE A 3 0.76 -3.34 31.50
C PHE A 3 -0.30 -2.94 32.53
N LYS A 4 0.11 -2.67 33.78
CA LYS A 4 -0.80 -2.18 34.83
C LYS A 4 -1.36 -0.79 34.50
N ASP A 5 -0.52 0.07 33.91
CA ASP A 5 -0.91 1.38 33.39
C ASP A 5 -1.52 1.21 31.98
N PRO A 6 -2.79 1.61 31.75
CA PRO A 6 -3.48 1.51 30.47
C PRO A 6 -2.82 2.34 29.35
N LEU A 7 -1.90 3.25 29.70
CA LEU A 7 -1.22 4.16 28.78
C LEU A 7 0.29 3.93 28.73
N ALA A 8 0.81 2.87 29.37
CA ALA A 8 2.25 2.55 29.37
C ALA A 8 2.84 2.49 27.94
N LEU A 9 2.03 2.04 26.98
CA LEU A 9 2.37 1.92 25.56
C LEU A 9 2.57 3.28 24.84
N LEU A 10 2.34 4.42 25.49
CA LEU A 10 2.80 5.71 24.97
C LEU A 10 4.34 5.78 24.89
N LYS A 11 5.06 4.91 25.60
CA LYS A 11 6.52 4.76 25.47
C LYS A 11 6.95 3.79 24.38
N PHE A 12 6.03 3.30 23.55
CA PHE A 12 6.34 2.35 22.48
C PHE A 12 7.26 2.98 21.41
N ARG A 13 8.30 2.24 21.00
CA ARG A 13 9.11 2.50 19.79
C ARG A 13 9.11 1.27 18.89
N CYS A 14 8.77 1.46 17.62
CA CYS A 14 8.94 0.43 16.61
C CYS A 14 10.44 0.20 16.33
N THR A 15 10.88 -1.05 16.33
CA THR A 15 12.28 -1.43 16.03
C THR A 15 12.51 -1.74 14.55
N GLY A 16 11.46 -1.75 13.72
CA GLY A 16 11.57 -2.19 12.33
C GLY A 16 11.71 -3.70 12.15
N CYS A 17 11.31 -4.53 13.13
CA CYS A 17 11.46 -6.00 13.06
C CYS A 17 10.79 -6.70 11.86
N GLY A 18 9.89 -6.02 11.14
CA GLY A 18 9.26 -6.53 9.92
C GLY A 18 8.23 -7.64 10.11
N ASN A 19 7.88 -8.02 11.36
CA ASN A 19 6.92 -9.10 11.61
C ASN A 19 5.51 -8.78 11.09
N CYS A 20 5.05 -7.54 11.22
CA CYS A 20 3.77 -7.09 10.64
C CYS A 20 3.76 -7.10 9.10
N CYS A 21 4.93 -7.16 8.47
CA CYS A 21 5.05 -7.28 7.01
C CYS A 21 5.05 -8.74 6.54
N LYS A 22 4.95 -9.72 7.44
CA LYS A 22 5.00 -11.16 7.14
C LYS A 22 3.65 -11.79 7.52
N GLY A 23 3.07 -12.58 6.62
CA GLY A 23 1.83 -13.33 6.86
C GLY A 23 0.56 -12.49 7.07
N THR A 24 0.65 -11.15 7.00
CA THR A 24 -0.47 -10.24 7.28
C THR A 24 -0.93 -9.53 6.01
N ALA A 25 -2.22 -9.64 5.70
CA ALA A 25 -2.80 -8.99 4.54
C ALA A 25 -3.15 -7.56 4.93
N VAL A 26 -2.46 -6.59 4.34
CA VAL A 26 -2.71 -5.17 4.60
C VAL A 26 -3.77 -4.69 3.63
N TYR A 27 -4.96 -4.39 4.15
CA TYR A 27 -6.01 -3.75 3.37
C TYR A 27 -5.63 -2.30 3.10
N ILE A 28 -6.00 -1.82 1.92
CA ILE A 28 -5.66 -0.47 1.47
C ILE A 28 -6.88 0.21 0.85
N THR A 29 -6.91 1.52 0.99
CA THR A 29 -7.91 2.44 0.45
C THR A 29 -7.37 3.17 -0.79
N PRO A 30 -8.21 3.87 -1.57
CA PRO A 30 -7.74 4.69 -2.69
C PRO A 30 -6.70 5.73 -2.27
N ASP A 31 -6.88 6.38 -1.12
CA ASP A 31 -5.92 7.34 -0.58
C ASP A 31 -4.57 6.70 -0.21
N ASP A 32 -4.57 5.45 0.30
CA ASP A 32 -3.33 4.69 0.49
C ASP A 32 -2.63 4.44 -0.85
N VAL A 33 -3.40 4.10 -1.89
CA VAL A 33 -2.88 3.84 -3.23
C VAL A 33 -2.23 5.09 -3.82
N HIS A 34 -2.89 6.25 -3.75
CA HIS A 34 -2.32 7.51 -4.23
C HIS A 34 -1.02 7.85 -3.49
N ARG A 35 -1.04 7.80 -2.16
CA ARG A 35 0.15 8.11 -1.35
C ARG A 35 1.34 7.19 -1.63
N ILE A 36 1.10 5.90 -1.87
CA ILE A 36 2.16 4.95 -2.25
C ILE A 36 2.65 5.24 -3.67
N ALA A 37 1.75 5.51 -4.62
CA ALA A 37 2.13 5.83 -5.99
C ALA A 37 2.99 7.09 -6.03
N ASP A 38 2.56 8.17 -5.38
CA ASP A 38 3.28 9.45 -5.31
C ASP A 38 4.65 9.30 -4.64
N GLY A 39 4.71 8.52 -3.54
CA GLY A 39 5.95 8.33 -2.79
C GLY A 39 6.96 7.37 -3.41
N THR A 40 6.55 6.54 -4.38
CA THR A 40 7.43 5.49 -4.95
C THR A 40 7.59 5.55 -6.46
N GLY A 41 6.77 6.35 -7.15
CA GLY A 41 6.67 6.33 -8.61
C GLY A 41 6.06 5.04 -9.19
N LYS A 42 5.60 4.10 -8.34
CA LYS A 42 5.01 2.84 -8.80
C LYS A 42 3.58 3.05 -9.26
N THR A 43 3.23 2.37 -10.34
CA THR A 43 1.85 2.28 -10.78
C THR A 43 1.02 1.45 -9.78
N PRO A 44 -0.26 1.77 -9.57
CA PRO A 44 -1.15 1.00 -8.69
C PRO A 44 -1.18 -0.51 -8.99
N ARG A 45 -1.03 -0.90 -10.26
CA ARG A 45 -1.00 -2.31 -10.69
C ARG A 45 0.19 -3.09 -10.14
N GLU A 46 1.31 -2.42 -9.86
CA GLU A 46 2.51 -3.07 -9.35
C GLU A 46 2.31 -3.57 -7.92
N PHE A 47 1.52 -2.84 -7.12
CA PHE A 47 1.39 -3.09 -5.69
C PHE A 47 0.01 -3.45 -5.17
N ILE A 48 -1.05 -3.31 -5.96
CA ILE A 48 -2.39 -3.76 -5.58
C ILE A 48 -2.54 -5.27 -5.84
N ARG A 49 -3.15 -5.96 -4.88
CA ARG A 49 -3.67 -7.33 -5.03
C ARG A 49 -5.10 -7.41 -4.50
N PHE A 50 -5.92 -8.23 -5.15
CA PHE A 50 -7.22 -8.64 -4.64
C PHE A 50 -7.12 -10.03 -4.00
N PHE A 51 -7.37 -10.10 -2.70
CA PHE A 51 -7.39 -11.33 -1.91
C PHE A 51 -8.81 -11.89 -1.91
N TYR A 52 -8.97 -13.12 -2.44
CA TYR A 52 -10.25 -13.83 -2.48
C TYR A 52 -10.35 -14.81 -1.30
N ASP A 53 -11.56 -15.31 -1.01
CA ASP A 53 -11.84 -16.23 0.11
C ASP A 53 -10.85 -17.39 0.29
N LYS A 54 -10.30 -17.92 -0.81
CA LYS A 54 -9.29 -19.00 -0.76
C LYS A 54 -7.95 -18.62 -0.12
N PHE A 55 -7.66 -17.33 0.02
CA PHE A 55 -6.43 -16.80 0.60
C PHE A 55 -6.64 -16.13 1.95
N LEU A 56 -7.84 -15.62 2.20
CA LEU A 56 -8.20 -14.94 3.43
C LEU A 56 -9.71 -15.09 3.61
N THR A 57 -10.15 -15.49 4.81
CA THR A 57 -11.57 -15.62 5.13
C THR A 57 -12.25 -14.25 5.07
N ILE A 58 -13.11 -14.01 4.07
CA ILE A 58 -13.86 -12.77 3.95
C ILE A 58 -15.23 -12.98 4.60
N ALA A 59 -15.45 -12.34 5.76
CA ALA A 59 -16.71 -12.47 6.47
C ALA A 59 -17.92 -12.08 5.59
N LYS A 60 -19.09 -12.69 5.83
CA LYS A 60 -20.31 -12.44 5.04
C LYS A 60 -20.69 -10.95 4.99
N ARG A 61 -20.41 -10.20 6.06
CA ARG A 61 -20.70 -8.76 6.21
C ARG A 61 -19.44 -7.87 6.17
N ASP A 62 -18.33 -8.39 5.64
CA ASP A 62 -17.11 -7.60 5.43
C ASP A 62 -17.40 -6.43 4.46
N THR A 63 -17.26 -5.21 4.98
CA THR A 63 -17.55 -3.94 4.30
C THR A 63 -16.51 -3.58 3.24
N PHE A 64 -15.32 -4.20 3.29
CA PHE A 64 -14.24 -4.03 2.31
C PHE A 64 -14.34 -5.04 1.17
N ALA A 65 -15.29 -5.97 1.23
CA ALA A 65 -15.46 -7.01 0.22
C ALA A 65 -16.02 -6.45 -1.10
N VAL A 66 -15.15 -6.33 -2.09
CA VAL A 66 -15.45 -5.92 -3.46
C VAL A 66 -15.99 -7.11 -4.26
N ARG A 67 -17.10 -6.91 -4.96
CA ARG A 67 -17.70 -7.92 -5.85
C ARG A 67 -17.06 -7.86 -7.24
N PHE A 68 -16.75 -9.04 -7.75
CA PHE A 68 -16.34 -9.29 -9.13
C PHE A 68 -17.22 -10.42 -9.68
N GLY A 69 -18.42 -10.07 -10.14
CA GLY A 69 -19.46 -11.02 -10.50
C GLY A 69 -19.95 -11.80 -9.29
N LYS A 70 -19.80 -13.13 -9.31
CA LYS A 70 -20.16 -14.01 -8.18
C LYS A 70 -19.10 -14.07 -7.07
N ARG A 71 -17.91 -13.53 -7.29
CA ARG A 71 -16.77 -13.62 -6.36
C ARG A 71 -16.64 -12.37 -5.52
N ARG A 72 -16.11 -12.52 -4.31
CA ARG A 72 -15.74 -11.42 -3.40
C ARG A 72 -14.24 -11.40 -3.20
N ALA A 73 -13.66 -10.21 -3.09
CA ALA A 73 -12.27 -10.03 -2.74
C ALA A 73 -12.05 -8.73 -1.97
N VAL A 74 -10.97 -8.67 -1.19
CA VAL A 74 -10.53 -7.44 -0.55
C VAL A 74 -9.28 -6.89 -1.25
N MET A 75 -9.24 -5.57 -1.43
CA MET A 75 -8.08 -4.86 -1.98
C MET A 75 -7.01 -4.70 -0.90
N GLY A 76 -5.79 -5.12 -1.19
CA GLY A 76 -4.66 -5.02 -0.27
C GLY A 76 -3.31 -4.92 -0.97
N LEU A 77 -2.26 -4.75 -0.17
CA LEU A 77 -0.88 -4.76 -0.67
C LEU A 77 -0.50 -6.15 -1.19
N LYS A 78 0.18 -6.17 -2.34
CA LYS A 78 0.68 -7.39 -2.95
C LYS A 78 1.71 -8.08 -2.06
N TRP A 79 1.64 -9.40 -2.04
CA TRP A 79 2.62 -10.25 -1.38
C TRP A 79 3.64 -10.83 -2.37
N LYS A 80 4.86 -11.05 -1.85
CA LYS A 80 5.91 -11.87 -2.45
C LYS A 80 6.31 -12.93 -1.42
N VAL A 81 5.99 -14.20 -1.70
CA VAL A 81 6.28 -15.36 -0.81
C VAL A 81 5.81 -15.13 0.64
N GLY A 82 4.53 -14.76 0.82
CA GLY A 82 3.93 -14.52 2.13
C GLY A 82 4.40 -13.25 2.85
N LYS A 83 5.22 -12.40 2.21
CA LYS A 83 5.69 -11.12 2.74
C LYS A 83 5.10 -9.97 1.96
N CYS A 84 4.88 -8.82 2.59
CA CYS A 84 4.60 -7.56 1.91
C CYS A 84 5.67 -7.30 0.85
N MET A 85 5.28 -6.90 -0.36
CA MET A 85 6.24 -6.63 -1.44
C MET A 85 7.24 -5.51 -1.14
N PHE A 86 6.93 -4.65 -0.16
CA PHE A 86 7.77 -3.55 0.28
C PHE A 86 8.65 -3.90 1.49
N LEU A 87 8.70 -5.17 1.90
CA LEU A 87 9.63 -5.61 2.93
C LEU A 87 11.04 -5.78 2.32
N GLY A 88 11.98 -4.96 2.78
CA GLY A 88 13.39 -5.01 2.44
C GLY A 88 14.07 -6.28 2.94
N LYS A 89 15.27 -6.56 2.40
CA LYS A 89 16.07 -7.73 2.81
C LYS A 89 16.56 -7.62 4.27
N ASP A 90 16.68 -6.41 4.77
CA ASP A 90 17.02 -6.00 6.13
C ASP A 90 15.82 -5.99 7.10
N ASN A 91 14.64 -6.45 6.66
CA ASN A 91 13.36 -6.34 7.34
C ASN A 91 12.78 -4.92 7.46
N MET A 92 13.40 -3.92 6.86
CA MET A 92 12.90 -2.55 6.87
C MET A 92 11.82 -2.35 5.81
N CYS A 93 10.86 -1.47 6.11
CA CYS A 93 9.81 -1.12 5.16
C CYS A 93 10.36 -0.11 4.14
N LEU A 94 10.38 -0.49 2.87
CA LEU A 94 10.87 0.37 1.78
C LEU A 94 9.97 1.59 1.50
N ILE A 95 8.77 1.62 2.07
CA ILE A 95 7.81 2.73 1.94
C ILE A 95 7.41 3.28 3.30
N TYR A 96 8.31 3.28 4.29
CA TYR A 96 7.96 3.62 5.66
C TYR A 96 7.21 4.95 5.73
N ASP A 97 7.68 6.01 5.07
CA ASP A 97 7.04 7.33 5.11
C ASP A 97 5.78 7.45 4.25
N HIS A 98 5.52 6.49 3.38
CA HIS A 98 4.35 6.44 2.49
C HIS A 98 3.39 5.29 2.83
N ARG A 99 3.63 4.58 3.93
CA ARG A 99 2.89 3.37 4.32
C ARG A 99 1.37 3.63 4.46
N PRO A 100 0.53 2.59 4.27
CA PRO A 100 -0.90 2.67 4.53
C PRO A 100 -1.20 3.16 5.95
N VAL A 101 -2.32 3.85 6.14
CA VAL A 101 -2.67 4.41 7.46
C VAL A 101 -2.81 3.30 8.51
N THR A 102 -3.40 2.16 8.12
CA THR A 102 -3.49 0.97 8.97
C THR A 102 -2.10 0.46 9.40
N CYS A 103 -1.08 0.54 8.54
CA CYS A 103 0.30 0.18 8.92
C CYS A 103 0.94 1.19 9.88
N ARG A 104 0.50 2.45 9.89
CA ARG A 104 0.96 3.46 10.86
C ARG A 104 0.33 3.23 12.23
N GLN A 105 -0.94 2.82 12.24
CA GLN A 105 -1.70 2.57 13.47
C GLN A 105 -1.26 1.26 14.14
N HIS A 106 -0.90 0.25 13.35
CA HIS A 106 -0.36 -0.99 13.88
C HIS A 106 0.93 -0.72 14.68
N PRO A 107 1.13 -1.32 15.87
CA PRO A 107 0.38 -2.45 16.43
C PRO A 107 -0.74 -2.09 17.42
N PHE A 108 -1.16 -0.83 17.55
CA PHE A 108 -2.06 -0.43 18.62
C PHE A 108 -3.53 -0.82 18.37
N ASN A 109 -4.13 -1.43 19.38
CA ASN A 109 -5.58 -1.38 19.60
C ASN A 109 -5.84 -0.25 20.61
N VAL A 110 -6.69 0.70 20.24
CA VAL A 110 -6.93 1.92 21.03
C VAL A 110 -8.38 1.96 21.51
N THR A 111 -8.58 2.18 22.81
CA THR A 111 -9.88 2.53 23.39
C THR A 111 -9.94 4.03 23.57
N LEU A 112 -11.00 4.64 23.07
CA LEU A 112 -11.30 6.07 23.23
C LEU A 112 -12.39 6.24 24.29
N SER A 113 -12.31 7.31 25.06
CA SER A 113 -13.40 7.78 25.93
C SER A 113 -14.54 8.37 25.09
N ASP A 114 -15.66 8.70 25.75
CA ASP A 114 -16.81 9.37 25.13
C ASP A 114 -16.46 10.74 24.53
N THR A 115 -15.43 11.39 25.07
CA THR A 115 -14.89 12.66 24.56
C THR A 115 -13.91 12.48 23.39
N GLY A 116 -13.67 11.24 22.96
CA GLY A 116 -12.72 10.88 21.90
C GLY A 116 -11.25 10.87 22.35
N ALA A 117 -10.97 10.95 23.65
CA ALA A 117 -9.60 10.94 24.17
C ALA A 117 -9.06 9.50 24.31
N VAL A 118 -7.75 9.31 24.11
CA VAL A 118 -7.10 8.01 24.28
C VAL A 118 -7.10 7.61 25.76
N GLU A 119 -7.84 6.54 26.08
CA GLU A 119 -8.02 6.01 27.43
C GLU A 119 -7.16 4.77 27.67
N ARG A 120 -7.11 3.84 26.71
CA ARG A 120 -6.36 2.58 26.83
C ARG A 120 -5.68 2.20 25.54
N LEU A 121 -4.47 1.66 25.68
CA LEU A 121 -3.69 1.06 24.60
C LEU A 121 -3.44 -0.42 24.91
N SER A 122 -3.53 -1.24 23.88
CA SER A 122 -3.01 -2.60 23.89
C SER A 122 -2.34 -2.92 22.55
N LEU A 123 -1.52 -3.97 22.53
CA LEU A 123 -0.91 -4.44 21.29
C LEU A 123 -1.79 -5.48 20.62
N SER A 124 -1.94 -5.37 19.31
CA SER A 124 -2.53 -6.39 18.46
C SER A 124 -1.81 -7.72 18.64
N ARG A 125 -2.58 -8.80 18.71
CA ARG A 125 -2.06 -10.17 18.84
C ARG A 125 -1.92 -10.88 17.49
N ILE A 126 -2.18 -10.18 16.38
CA ILE A 126 -2.12 -10.76 15.04
C ILE A 126 -0.72 -11.26 14.71
N VAL A 127 0.31 -10.49 15.11
CA VAL A 127 1.72 -10.85 14.95
C VAL A 127 2.52 -10.41 16.18
N PRO A 128 3.59 -11.13 16.57
CA PRO A 128 4.52 -10.66 17.59
C PRO A 128 5.23 -9.38 17.12
N CYS A 129 5.07 -8.29 17.85
CA CYS A 129 5.83 -7.05 17.63
C CYS A 129 7.04 -7.03 18.55
N LEU A 130 8.25 -6.90 17.99
CA LEU A 130 9.46 -6.62 18.76
C LEU A 130 9.57 -5.11 18.88
N TYR A 131 9.27 -4.57 20.05
CA TYR A 131 9.25 -3.13 20.31
C TYR A 131 10.14 -2.80 21.50
N GLU A 132 10.47 -1.53 21.64
CA GLU A 132 11.13 -0.99 22.83
C GLU A 132 10.25 0.03 23.54
N MET A 133 10.60 0.33 24.80
CA MET A 133 9.78 1.14 25.72
C MET A 133 10.43 2.48 26.09
N ASP A 134 11.23 3.01 25.16
CA ASP A 134 11.94 4.29 25.22
C ASP A 134 11.43 5.30 24.17
N GLY A 135 10.32 4.97 23.51
CA GLY A 135 9.66 5.81 22.51
C GLY A 135 8.83 6.94 23.11
N LYS A 136 8.28 7.76 22.22
CA LYS A 136 7.49 8.95 22.56
C LYS A 136 6.27 9.07 21.65
N VAL A 137 5.27 8.24 21.89
CA VAL A 137 3.99 8.30 21.20
C VAL A 137 3.07 9.29 21.93
N SER A 138 2.55 10.27 21.19
CA SER A 138 1.62 11.26 21.73
C SER A 138 0.18 10.78 21.62
N LYS A 139 -0.64 11.02 22.66
CA LYS A 139 -2.10 10.79 22.61
C LYS A 139 -2.76 11.58 21.47
N ARG A 140 -2.34 12.84 21.28
CA ARG A 140 -2.85 13.70 20.20
C ARG A 140 -2.52 13.09 18.84
N HIS A 141 -1.28 12.64 18.67
CA HIS A 141 -0.86 11.99 17.43
C HIS A 141 -1.66 10.71 17.16
N LEU A 142 -1.85 9.86 18.17
CA LEU A 142 -2.69 8.66 18.05
C LEU A 142 -4.13 9.01 17.69
N GLY A 143 -4.74 10.00 18.35
CA GLY A 143 -6.08 10.46 18.03
C GLY A 143 -6.20 10.94 16.58
N SER A 144 -5.25 11.76 16.10
CA SER A 144 -5.20 12.20 14.71
C SER A 144 -5.04 11.03 13.73
N LEU A 145 -4.24 10.03 14.07
CA LEU A 145 -4.02 8.86 13.24
C LEU A 145 -5.27 7.96 13.15
N LEU A 146 -5.97 7.77 14.27
CA LEU A 146 -7.23 7.02 14.30
C LEU A 146 -8.30 7.73 13.47
N HIS A 147 -8.45 9.05 13.64
CA HIS A 147 -9.38 9.83 12.85
C HIS A 147 -9.07 9.77 11.35
N TRP A 148 -7.77 9.82 10.99
CA TRP A 148 -7.33 9.67 9.61
C TRP A 148 -7.72 8.30 9.03
N ASN A 149 -7.44 7.22 9.77
CA ASN A 149 -7.76 5.86 9.33
C ASN A 149 -9.28 5.65 9.21
N ASP A 150 -10.06 6.15 10.17
CA ASP A 150 -11.53 6.07 10.18
C ASP A 150 -12.13 6.80 8.98
N LYS A 151 -11.70 8.04 8.71
CA LYS A 151 -12.16 8.83 7.56
C LYS A 151 -11.95 8.09 6.23
N GLN A 152 -10.77 7.52 6.02
CA GLN A 152 -10.46 6.76 4.81
C GLN A 152 -11.29 5.46 4.73
N THR A 153 -11.43 4.78 5.86
CA THR A 153 -12.22 3.55 5.97
C THR A 153 -13.69 3.79 5.61
N VAL A 154 -14.36 4.73 6.29
CA VAL A 154 -15.76 5.08 6.05
C VAL A 154 -15.99 5.51 4.59
N THR A 155 -15.05 6.25 4.01
CA THR A 155 -15.14 6.67 2.61
C THR A 155 -15.03 5.47 1.67
N TYR A 156 -14.06 4.59 1.90
CA TYR A 156 -13.87 3.40 1.08
C TYR A 156 -15.05 2.43 1.18
N GLU A 157 -15.61 2.21 2.36
CA GLU A 157 -16.78 1.35 2.56
C GLU A 157 -18.00 1.83 1.76
N LYS A 158 -18.25 3.16 1.73
CA LYS A 158 -19.31 3.76 0.91
C LYS A 158 -19.07 3.48 -0.58
N THR A 159 -17.83 3.64 -1.03
CA THR A 159 -17.41 3.37 -2.41
C THR A 159 -17.56 1.89 -2.79
N VAL A 160 -17.13 0.96 -1.92
CA VAL A 160 -17.31 -0.49 -2.12
C VAL A 160 -18.80 -0.84 -2.17
N LYS A 161 -19.62 -0.27 -1.28
CA LYS A 161 -21.08 -0.45 -1.30
C LYS A 161 -21.71 0.05 -2.60
N ALA A 162 -21.25 1.19 -3.13
CA ALA A 162 -21.71 1.72 -4.41
C ALA A 162 -21.29 0.80 -5.58
N TRP A 163 -20.02 0.39 -5.63
CA TRP A 163 -19.51 -0.54 -6.63
C TRP A 163 -20.28 -1.86 -6.64
N ASN A 164 -20.56 -2.42 -5.47
CA ASN A 164 -21.24 -3.72 -5.34
C ASN A 164 -22.69 -3.72 -5.84
N LYS A 165 -23.29 -2.53 -6.06
CA LYS A 165 -24.62 -2.35 -6.66
C LYS A 165 -24.58 -2.18 -8.18
N THR A 166 -23.40 -2.04 -8.79
CA THR A 166 -23.25 -1.90 -10.25
C THR A 166 -23.56 -3.20 -10.99
N ASP A 167 -23.81 -3.11 -12.31
CA ASP A 167 -24.01 -4.29 -13.16
C ASP A 167 -22.85 -5.28 -13.06
N SER A 168 -23.18 -6.50 -12.61
CA SER A 168 -22.24 -7.60 -12.43
C SER A 168 -21.39 -7.91 -13.68
N LYS A 169 -21.91 -7.67 -14.89
CA LYS A 169 -21.17 -7.88 -16.15
C LYS A 169 -20.00 -6.90 -16.33
N ARG A 170 -20.05 -5.75 -15.66
CA ARG A 170 -19.02 -4.70 -15.70
C ARG A 170 -18.01 -4.80 -14.54
N GLN A 171 -18.22 -5.73 -13.60
CA GLN A 171 -17.42 -5.85 -12.39
C GLN A 171 -16.07 -6.56 -12.61
N THR A 172 -15.16 -5.91 -13.32
CA THR A 172 -13.77 -6.34 -13.46
C THR A 172 -12.86 -5.61 -12.47
N ARG A 173 -11.68 -6.16 -12.17
CA ARG A 173 -10.68 -5.49 -11.31
C ARG A 173 -10.29 -4.12 -11.85
N ASN A 174 -10.04 -4.03 -13.16
CA ASN A 174 -9.65 -2.76 -13.79
C ASN A 174 -10.77 -1.73 -13.71
N ALA A 175 -12.01 -2.15 -13.98
CA ALA A 175 -13.16 -1.26 -13.88
C ALA A 175 -13.36 -0.77 -12.44
N PHE A 176 -13.13 -1.60 -11.42
CA PHE A 176 -13.15 -1.15 -10.03
C PHE A 176 -12.04 -0.14 -9.73
N LEU A 177 -10.81 -0.42 -10.16
CA LEU A 177 -9.68 0.49 -9.96
C LEU A 177 -9.88 1.84 -10.66
N SER A 178 -10.50 1.86 -11.85
CA SER A 178 -10.92 3.11 -12.50
C SER A 178 -12.09 3.78 -11.76
N PHE A 179 -13.05 3.01 -11.24
CA PHE A 179 -14.21 3.52 -10.49
C PHE A 179 -13.79 4.23 -9.20
N ILE A 180 -12.78 3.72 -8.51
CA ILE A 180 -12.23 4.33 -7.29
C ILE A 180 -11.17 5.41 -7.56
N GLY A 181 -10.95 5.77 -8.83
CA GLY A 181 -10.05 6.87 -9.21
C GLY A 181 -8.55 6.57 -9.20
N VAL A 182 -8.14 5.31 -8.97
CA VAL A 182 -6.71 4.96 -8.91
C VAL A 182 -6.14 4.50 -10.26
N LEU A 183 -6.97 4.30 -11.28
CA LEU A 183 -6.53 4.11 -12.66
C LEU A 183 -7.29 5.05 -13.59
N PRO A 184 -6.71 5.41 -14.76
CA PRO A 184 -7.42 6.17 -15.77
C PRO A 184 -8.74 5.50 -16.14
N SER A 185 -9.74 6.31 -16.50
CA SER A 185 -11.01 5.77 -16.99
C SER A 185 -10.78 5.02 -18.31
N LEU A 186 -11.54 3.95 -18.54
CA LEU A 186 -11.41 3.12 -19.76
C LEU A 186 -11.60 3.91 -21.07
N ASN A 187 -12.21 5.10 -21.01
CA ASN A 187 -12.39 5.99 -22.16
C ASN A 187 -11.18 6.90 -22.43
N GLN A 188 -10.28 7.10 -21.46
CA GLN A 188 -9.09 7.95 -21.63
C GLN A 188 -7.90 7.21 -22.26
N SER A 189 -7.81 5.89 -22.11
CA SER A 189 -6.71 5.10 -22.66
C SER A 189 -6.81 4.83 -24.17
N ARG A 190 -7.91 5.20 -24.83
CA ARG A 190 -8.05 5.15 -26.30
C ARG A 190 -7.51 6.39 -27.02
N GLY A 191 -7.09 7.43 -26.30
CA GLY A 191 -6.60 8.69 -26.88
C GLY A 191 -5.07 8.89 -26.86
N ALA A 192 -4.31 8.04 -26.18
CA ALA A 192 -2.85 8.18 -26.11
C ALA A 192 -2.17 7.39 -27.24
N ASN A 193 -2.11 7.97 -28.43
CA ASN A 193 -1.20 7.50 -29.48
C ASN A 193 0.25 7.64 -28.98
N ALA A 194 0.96 6.52 -28.85
CA ALA A 194 2.40 6.52 -28.69
C ALA A 194 3.04 7.14 -29.95
N PRO A 195 4.09 7.99 -29.82
CA PRO A 195 4.77 8.53 -30.98
C PRO A 195 5.47 7.39 -31.75
N ARG A 196 5.12 7.23 -33.03
CA ARG A 196 5.86 6.35 -33.95
C ARG A 196 7.24 6.94 -34.15
N ASN A 197 8.25 6.24 -33.63
CA ASN A 197 9.64 6.54 -33.88
C ASN A 197 9.99 6.09 -35.32
N THR A 198 9.86 6.98 -36.31
CA THR A 198 10.34 6.74 -37.67
C THR A 198 11.78 7.25 -37.79
N SER A 199 12.74 6.44 -37.32
CA SER A 199 14.16 6.65 -37.63
C SER A 199 14.45 6.03 -39.00
N SER A 200 14.52 6.88 -40.02
CA SER A 200 15.12 6.55 -41.31
C SER A 200 16.64 6.66 -41.18
N ARG A 201 17.34 5.52 -41.06
CA ARG A 201 18.79 5.49 -41.24
C ARG A 201 19.10 5.66 -42.72
N LYS A 202 19.55 6.85 -43.11
CA LYS A 202 20.33 7.05 -44.34
C LYS A 202 21.78 6.65 -44.05
N SER A 203 22.25 5.67 -44.82
CA SER A 203 23.65 5.26 -44.93
C SER A 203 24.45 6.39 -45.55
N VAL A 204 25.54 6.82 -44.91
CA VAL A 204 26.60 7.61 -45.55
C VAL A 204 27.94 7.03 -45.12
N ALA A 205 28.78 6.79 -46.12
CA ALA A 205 30.05 6.10 -46.07
C ALA A 205 31.15 6.88 -45.32
N LEU A 206 32.13 6.13 -44.83
CA LEU A 206 33.42 6.62 -44.31
C LEU A 206 34.20 7.39 -45.39
N PRO A 207 35.15 8.22 -44.94
CA PRO A 207 36.48 8.19 -45.51
C PRO A 207 37.55 7.80 -44.49
N SER A 208 38.48 7.00 -44.99
CA SER A 208 39.73 6.53 -44.42
C SER A 208 40.77 7.63 -44.25
N VAL A 209 41.49 7.66 -43.12
CA VAL A 209 42.83 8.24 -43.02
C VAL A 209 43.72 7.43 -42.07
N LEU A 210 44.63 6.68 -42.70
CA LEU A 210 46.06 6.49 -42.47
C LEU A 210 46.65 6.41 -41.05
N THR A 211 47.39 5.32 -40.89
CA THR A 211 48.44 4.99 -39.93
C THR A 211 49.67 5.91 -40.02
N ASN A 212 50.26 6.19 -38.85
CA ASN A 212 51.70 6.34 -38.52
C ASN A 212 51.70 6.70 -37.02
N GLY A 213 52.40 6.07 -36.07
CA GLY A 213 53.73 5.45 -36.08
C GLY A 213 54.56 6.16 -35.00
N SER A 214 55.32 5.38 -34.21
CA SER A 214 56.45 5.74 -33.34
C SER A 214 56.22 6.43 -31.96
N GLY A 215 56.88 5.87 -30.93
CA GLY A 215 57.50 6.67 -29.86
C GLY A 215 57.45 6.10 -28.44
N ASP A 216 58.51 5.38 -28.04
CA ASP A 216 58.84 4.91 -26.69
C ASP A 216 59.08 6.02 -25.62
N PHE A 217 59.20 5.55 -24.38
CA PHE A 217 59.96 6.05 -23.21
C PHE A 217 59.18 6.70 -22.05
N GLY A 218 59.28 6.07 -20.87
CA GLY A 218 59.06 6.68 -19.55
C GLY A 218 58.32 5.78 -18.57
#